data_AF-A0A090WAK0-F1
#
_entry.id   AF-A0A090WAK0-F1
#
_cell.length_a   1.000
_cell.length_b   1.000
_cell.length_c   1.000
_cell.angle_alpha   90.00
_cell.angle_beta   90.00
_cell.angle_gamma   90.00
#
_symmetry.space_group_name_H-M   'P 1'
#
loop_
_entity.id
_entity.type
_entity.pdbx_description
1 polymer ?
#
loop_
_entity_poly.entity_id
_entity_poly.type
_entity_poly.pdbx_seq_one_letter_code
_entity_poly.pdbx_strand_id
1 'polypeptide(L)'
;MVLQLTTKAIGKSAHMNTMTREDFIAITDTAEKEGVFDPSEGQYIKSLMNFNQIEVKDVMTPRSVMFMAPQSMKIKDFFKENQELRFSRIPVFGTNRDDIKGYVLKDHILEDIIHDKPAETLEDLRREISMVPANMLSHNYLKK
;
A
#
# COMPACT_ATOMS: atom_id res chain seq x y z
N MET A 1 26.34 30.50 43.01
CA MET A 1 24.97 30.03 43.33
C MET A 1 23.90 30.59 42.39
N VAL A 2 23.90 31.89 42.07
CA VAL A 2 22.87 32.51 41.19
C VAL A 2 22.81 31.90 39.78
N LEU A 3 23.97 31.54 39.22
CA LEU A 3 24.08 30.96 37.87
C LEU A 3 23.49 29.54 37.76
N GLN A 4 23.55 28.74 38.83
CA GLN A 4 22.88 27.43 38.87
C GLN A 4 21.37 27.58 39.02
N LEU A 5 20.91 28.64 39.69
CA LEU A 5 19.48 28.93 39.86
C LEU A 5 18.85 29.38 38.54
N THR A 6 19.55 30.18 37.72
CA THR A 6 19.07 30.57 36.39
C THR A 6 19.03 29.38 35.43
N THR A 7 20.06 28.53 35.41
CA THR A 7 20.05 27.28 34.62
C THR A 7 18.94 26.33 35.06
N LYS A 8 18.64 26.24 36.36
CA LYS A 8 17.57 25.36 36.87
C LYS A 8 16.17 25.92 36.60
N ALA A 9 16.00 27.25 36.57
CA ALA A 9 14.74 27.91 36.23
C ALA A 9 14.42 27.83 34.73
N ILE A 10 15.43 27.99 33.87
CA ILE A 10 15.30 27.86 32.41
C ILE A 10 15.25 26.38 31.99
N GLY A 11 16.01 25.51 32.67
CA GLY A 11 16.03 24.07 32.39
C GLY A 11 14.77 23.32 32.81
N LYS A 12 13.98 23.87 33.75
CA LYS A 12 12.69 23.26 34.16
C LYS A 12 11.54 23.57 33.19
N SER A 13 11.63 24.64 32.41
CA SER A 13 10.65 25.02 31.39
C SER A 13 11.03 24.57 29.97
N ALA A 14 12.27 24.09 29.76
CA ALA A 14 12.79 23.83 28.42
C ALA A 14 12.56 22.42 27.84
N HIS A 15 11.96 21.45 28.55
CA HIS A 15 11.69 20.14 27.94
C HIS A 15 10.41 19.46 28.44
N MET A 16 9.28 20.11 28.21
CA MET A 16 8.13 19.39 27.66
C MET A 16 7.84 19.96 26.27
N ASN A 17 8.89 20.08 25.45
CA ASN A 17 8.68 20.38 24.04
C ASN A 17 8.14 19.09 23.41
N THR A 18 6.83 19.01 23.25
CA THR A 18 6.23 18.02 22.34
C THR A 18 6.83 18.30 20.97
N MET A 19 7.88 17.56 20.59
CA MET A 19 8.52 17.73 19.29
C MET A 19 7.44 17.59 18.22
N THR A 20 7.29 18.62 17.39
CA THR A 20 6.35 18.58 16.27
C THR A 20 6.96 17.76 15.14
N ARG A 21 6.12 17.39 14.16
CA ARG A 21 6.60 16.69 12.97
C ARG A 21 7.55 17.58 12.18
N GLU A 22 7.23 18.86 12.10
CA GLU A 22 7.99 19.90 11.43
C GLU A 22 9.38 20.04 12.06
N ASP A 23 9.45 20.01 13.40
CA ASP A 23 10.73 20.02 14.11
C ASP A 23 11.58 18.79 13.77
N PHE A 24 10.96 17.61 13.69
CA PHE A 24 11.67 16.37 13.37
C PHE A 24 12.22 16.36 11.93
N ILE A 25 11.45 16.90 10.98
CA ILE A 25 11.90 17.06 9.58
C ILE A 25 13.10 18.01 9.54
N ALA A 26 13.05 19.14 10.26
CA ALA A 26 14.15 20.10 10.31
C ALA A 26 15.44 19.51 10.94
N ILE A 27 15.31 18.69 11.97
CA ILE A 27 16.44 17.95 12.55
C ILE A 27 17.01 16.94 11.55
N THR A 28 16.14 16.22 10.85
CA THR A 28 16.55 15.25 9.82
C THR A 28 17.31 15.94 8.69
N ASP A 29 16.82 17.08 8.20
CA ASP A 29 17.49 17.90 7.17
C ASP A 29 18.87 18.40 7.63
N THR A 30 18.99 18.74 8.91
CA THR A 30 20.26 19.21 9.49
C THR A 30 21.25 18.06 9.60
N ALA A 31 20.81 16.91 10.11
CA ALA A 31 21.63 15.70 10.22
C ALA A 31 22.10 15.18 8.85
N GLU A 32 21.25 15.25 7.82
CA GLU A 32 21.61 14.94 6.44
C GLU A 32 22.71 15.89 5.90
N LYS A 33 22.58 17.20 6.12
CA LYS A 33 23.59 18.20 5.72
C LYS A 33 24.92 18.04 6.46
N GLU A 34 24.87 17.62 7.72
CA GLU A 34 26.04 17.34 8.55
C GLU A 34 26.70 15.99 8.19
N GLY A 35 26.12 15.23 7.25
CA GLY A 35 26.66 13.95 6.79
C GLY A 35 26.45 12.81 7.78
N VAL A 36 25.55 12.98 8.76
CA VAL A 36 25.16 11.92 9.70
C VAL A 36 24.33 10.83 8.98
N PHE A 37 23.57 11.23 7.97
CA PHE A 37 22.76 10.35 7.12
C PHE A 37 23.10 10.57 5.65
N ASP A 38 23.00 9.50 4.85
CA ASP A 38 22.95 9.62 3.39
C ASP A 38 21.62 10.28 2.95
N PRO A 39 21.58 11.02 1.82
CA PRO A 39 20.34 11.61 1.32
C PRO A 39 19.17 10.62 1.16
N SER A 40 19.46 9.35 0.81
CA SER A 40 18.43 8.32 0.73
C SER A 40 17.79 8.00 2.09
N GLU A 41 18.59 7.97 3.15
CA GLU A 41 18.12 7.73 4.53
C GLU A 41 17.30 8.90 5.06
N GLY A 42 17.74 10.14 4.80
CA GLY A 42 16.97 11.35 5.10
C GLY A 42 15.61 11.34 4.40
N GLN A 43 15.56 10.90 3.13
CA GLN A 43 14.32 10.75 2.39
C GLN A 43 13.39 9.70 3.01
N TYR A 44 13.91 8.54 3.40
CA TYR A 44 13.09 7.49 4.04
C TYR A 44 12.43 7.98 5.33
N ILE A 45 13.18 8.67 6.19
CA ILE A 45 12.66 9.24 7.44
C ILE A 45 11.50 10.20 7.16
N LYS A 46 11.66 11.10 6.19
CA LYS A 46 10.61 12.06 5.80
C LYS A 46 9.39 11.35 5.23
N SER A 47 9.58 10.32 4.40
CA SER A 47 8.49 9.49 3.85
C SER A 47 7.71 8.75 4.93
N LEU A 48 8.40 8.15 5.91
CA LEU A 48 7.76 7.49 7.06
C LEU A 48 6.91 8.47 7.89
N MET A 49 7.39 9.70 8.05
CA MET A 49 6.63 10.75 8.73
C MET A 49 5.34 11.10 7.98
N ASN A 50 5.40 11.21 6.65
CA ASN A 50 4.24 11.58 5.83
C ASN A 50 3.28 10.40 5.58
N PHE A 51 3.69 9.15 5.84
CA PHE A 51 2.91 7.94 5.60
C PHE A 51 1.51 7.97 6.25
N ASN A 52 1.38 8.60 7.42
CA ASN A 52 0.10 8.68 8.15
C ASN A 52 -0.96 9.54 7.46
N GLN A 53 -0.58 10.35 6.48
CA GLN A 53 -1.49 11.24 5.73
C GLN A 53 -1.84 10.70 4.33
N ILE A 54 -1.24 9.57 3.92
CA ILE A 54 -1.48 8.98 2.60
C ILE A 54 -2.84 8.27 2.59
N GLU A 55 -3.73 8.67 1.68
CA GLU A 55 -5.02 8.01 1.47
C GLU A 55 -4.86 6.82 0.52
N VAL A 56 -5.79 5.85 0.58
CA VAL A 56 -5.78 4.67 -0.31
C VAL A 56 -5.79 5.09 -1.79
N LYS A 57 -6.46 6.20 -2.13
CA LYS A 57 -6.48 6.76 -3.49
C LYS A 57 -5.11 7.18 -4.03
N ASP A 58 -4.18 7.54 -3.15
CA ASP A 58 -2.86 8.03 -3.53
C ASP A 58 -1.92 6.88 -3.92
N VAL A 59 -2.25 5.64 -3.52
CA VAL A 59 -1.43 4.44 -3.75
C VAL A 59 -2.12 3.37 -4.61
N MET A 60 -3.44 3.42 -4.77
CA MET A 60 -4.18 2.44 -5.56
C MET A 60 -3.86 2.53 -7.05
N THR A 61 -3.99 1.43 -7.78
CA THR A 61 -4.03 1.46 -9.25
C THR A 61 -5.43 1.88 -9.72
N PRO A 62 -5.57 2.94 -10.54
CA PRO A 62 -6.88 3.36 -11.04
C PRO A 62 -7.58 2.25 -11.84
N ARG A 63 -8.90 2.11 -11.66
CA ARG A 63 -9.71 1.06 -12.33
C ARG A 63 -9.61 1.12 -13.85
N SER A 64 -9.50 2.31 -14.43
CA SER A 64 -9.44 2.53 -15.88
C SER A 64 -8.26 1.85 -16.56
N VAL A 65 -7.16 1.63 -15.82
CA VAL A 65 -5.92 1.01 -16.32
C VAL A 65 -5.66 -0.36 -15.71
N MET A 66 -6.58 -0.85 -14.88
CA MET A 66 -6.44 -2.14 -14.21
C MET A 66 -6.67 -3.28 -15.19
N PHE A 67 -5.76 -4.25 -15.20
CA PHE A 67 -5.95 -5.51 -15.91
C PHE A 67 -6.99 -6.35 -15.16
N MET A 68 -8.03 -6.80 -15.87
CA MET A 68 -9.20 -7.46 -15.29
C MET A 68 -9.85 -8.39 -16.30
N ALA A 69 -10.55 -9.42 -15.83
CA ALA A 69 -11.23 -10.38 -16.70
C ALA A 69 -12.70 -10.61 -16.30
N PRO A 70 -13.57 -11.01 -17.24
CA PRO A 70 -14.94 -11.43 -16.92
C PRO A 70 -14.90 -12.71 -16.08
N GLN A 71 -15.71 -12.82 -15.02
CA GLN A 71 -15.74 -14.04 -14.20
C GLN A 71 -16.25 -15.27 -14.99
N SER A 72 -17.10 -15.05 -16.00
CA SER A 72 -17.64 -16.10 -16.87
C SER A 72 -16.63 -16.60 -17.92
N MET A 73 -15.46 -15.98 -18.02
CA MET A 73 -14.43 -16.40 -18.98
C MET A 73 -13.90 -17.78 -18.60
N LYS A 74 -13.74 -18.65 -19.61
CA LYS A 74 -13.18 -19.98 -19.38
C LYS A 74 -11.70 -19.90 -19.05
N ILE A 75 -11.26 -20.76 -18.13
CA ILE A 75 -9.86 -20.78 -17.67
C ILE A 75 -8.88 -21.03 -18.83
N LYS A 76 -9.22 -21.96 -19.73
CA LYS A 76 -8.38 -22.32 -20.88
C LYS A 76 -8.22 -21.16 -21.86
N ASP A 77 -9.30 -20.43 -22.13
CA ASP A 77 -9.29 -19.26 -23.00
C ASP A 77 -8.52 -18.11 -22.37
N PHE A 78 -8.77 -17.86 -21.07
CA PHE A 78 -8.03 -16.85 -20.31
C PHE A 78 -6.51 -17.12 -20.35
N PHE A 79 -6.08 -18.35 -20.12
CA PHE A 79 -4.65 -18.71 -20.16
C PHE A 79 -4.06 -18.57 -21.56
N LYS A 80 -4.79 -18.97 -22.60
CA LYS A 80 -4.34 -18.84 -23.99
C LYS A 80 -4.14 -17.38 -24.40
N GLU A 81 -5.04 -16.50 -23.98
CA GLU A 81 -4.94 -15.06 -24.25
C GLU A 81 -3.88 -14.35 -23.38
N ASN A 82 -3.53 -14.92 -22.23
CA ASN A 82 -2.71 -14.28 -21.21
C ASN A 82 -1.51 -15.14 -20.77
N GLN A 83 -0.77 -15.74 -21.72
CA GLN A 83 0.40 -16.58 -21.41
C GLN A 83 1.49 -15.82 -20.64
N GLU A 84 1.72 -14.54 -20.99
CA GLU A 84 2.71 -13.66 -20.39
C GLU A 84 2.13 -12.80 -19.24
N LEU A 85 1.18 -13.35 -18.49
CA LEU A 85 0.54 -12.62 -17.40
C LEU A 85 1.55 -12.28 -16.29
N ARG A 86 1.76 -10.98 -16.06
CA ARG A 86 2.71 -10.48 -15.04
C ARG A 86 2.09 -10.28 -13.66
N PHE A 87 0.77 -10.29 -13.56
CA PHE A 87 0.05 -10.01 -12.33
C PHE A 87 -0.33 -11.31 -11.60
N SER A 88 -0.06 -11.36 -10.29
CA SER A 88 -0.42 -12.52 -9.46
C SER A 88 -1.91 -12.55 -9.10
N ARG A 89 -2.54 -11.38 -9.00
CA ARG A 89 -3.96 -11.22 -8.65
C ARG A 89 -4.68 -10.54 -9.81
N ILE A 90 -5.76 -11.17 -10.27
CA ILE A 90 -6.55 -10.68 -11.39
C ILE A 90 -7.97 -10.42 -10.87
N PRO A 91 -8.39 -9.16 -10.76
CA PRO A 91 -9.77 -8.84 -10.42
C PRO A 91 -10.71 -9.39 -11.50
N VAL A 92 -11.81 -9.98 -11.03
CA VAL A 92 -12.86 -10.50 -11.92
C VAL A 92 -14.14 -9.70 -11.75
N PHE A 93 -14.79 -9.42 -12.88
CA PHE A 93 -16.01 -8.63 -12.93
C PHE A 93 -17.19 -9.43 -13.51
N GLY A 94 -18.41 -9.04 -13.13
CA GLY A 94 -19.66 -9.64 -13.58
C GLY A 94 -20.14 -9.01 -14.88
N THR A 95 -21.25 -8.28 -14.82
CA THR A 95 -21.94 -7.71 -16.00
C THR A 95 -21.08 -6.67 -16.73
N ASN A 96 -20.32 -5.87 -15.99
CA ASN A 96 -19.47 -4.82 -16.54
C ASN A 96 -18.24 -4.64 -15.66
N ARG A 97 -17.27 -3.83 -16.11
CA ARG A 97 -16.00 -3.60 -15.40
C ARG A 97 -16.15 -2.89 -14.05
N ASP A 98 -17.30 -2.31 -13.75
CA ASP A 98 -17.58 -1.68 -12.44
C ASP A 98 -18.16 -2.68 -11.42
N ASP A 99 -18.71 -3.80 -11.88
CA ASP A 99 -19.27 -4.87 -11.05
C ASP A 99 -18.19 -5.87 -10.61
N ILE A 100 -17.32 -5.46 -9.70
CA ILE A 100 -16.24 -6.31 -9.17
C ILE A 100 -16.82 -7.39 -8.27
N LYS A 101 -16.61 -8.66 -8.64
CA LYS A 101 -17.07 -9.82 -7.85
C LYS A 101 -15.99 -10.41 -6.96
N GLY A 102 -14.72 -10.15 -7.25
CA GLY A 102 -13.61 -10.73 -6.51
C GLY A 102 -12.30 -10.66 -7.28
N TYR A 103 -11.41 -11.59 -6.97
CA TYR A 103 -10.17 -11.79 -7.72
C TYR A 103 -9.83 -13.27 -7.81
N VAL A 104 -9.03 -13.63 -8.80
CA VAL A 104 -8.43 -14.95 -8.97
C VAL A 104 -6.91 -14.86 -8.84
N LEU A 105 -6.28 -15.96 -8.42
CA LEU A 105 -4.83 -16.07 -8.34
C LEU A 105 -4.28 -16.76 -9.58
N LYS A 106 -3.22 -16.20 -10.17
CA LYS A 106 -2.51 -16.82 -11.29
C LYS A 106 -2.11 -18.26 -10.98
N ASP A 107 -1.58 -18.51 -9.78
CA ASP A 107 -1.09 -19.84 -9.39
C ASP A 107 -2.22 -20.87 -9.36
N HIS A 108 -3.44 -20.49 -8.95
CA HIS A 108 -4.59 -21.40 -8.98
C HIS A 108 -5.05 -21.70 -10.41
N ILE A 109 -5.03 -20.70 -11.30
CA ILE A 109 -5.34 -20.89 -12.73
C ILE A 109 -4.34 -21.87 -13.35
N LEU A 110 -3.05 -21.71 -13.06
CA LEU A 110 -2.00 -22.63 -13.55
C LEU A 110 -2.14 -24.03 -12.96
N GLU A 111 -2.41 -24.13 -11.66
CA GLU A 111 -2.61 -25.41 -10.98
C GLU A 111 -3.80 -26.18 -11.58
N ASP A 112 -4.89 -25.48 -11.89
CA ASP A 112 -6.09 -26.05 -12.49
C ASP A 112 -5.79 -26.67 -13.87
N ILE A 113 -5.03 -25.95 -14.70
CA ILE A 113 -4.59 -26.39 -16.03
C ILE A 113 -3.66 -27.61 -15.95
N ILE A 114 -2.74 -27.63 -14.99
CA ILE A 114 -1.75 -28.72 -14.84
C ILE A 114 -2.43 -30.02 -14.38
N HIS A 115 -3.38 -29.93 -13.46
CA HIS A 115 -4.01 -31.09 -12.82
C HIS A 115 -5.29 -31.55 -13.52
N ASP A 116 -5.63 -30.96 -14.68
CA ASP A 116 -6.89 -31.17 -15.41
C ASP A 116 -8.11 -31.13 -14.48
N LYS A 117 -8.09 -30.12 -13.58
CA LYS A 117 -9.14 -29.90 -12.59
C LYS A 117 -10.42 -29.37 -13.27
N PRO A 118 -11.59 -29.50 -12.61
CA PRO A 118 -12.88 -29.31 -13.26
C PRO A 118 -13.36 -27.85 -13.33
N ALA A 119 -12.58 -26.86 -12.88
CA ALA A 119 -13.04 -25.48 -12.94
C ALA A 119 -13.23 -25.07 -14.40
N GLU A 120 -14.42 -24.62 -14.75
CA GLU A 120 -14.73 -24.25 -16.12
C GLU A 120 -14.38 -22.78 -16.36
N THR A 121 -14.62 -21.94 -15.35
CA THR A 121 -14.57 -20.48 -15.45
C THR A 121 -13.75 -19.84 -14.33
N LEU A 122 -13.38 -18.57 -14.50
CA LEU A 122 -12.71 -17.80 -13.46
C LEU A 122 -13.59 -17.60 -12.20
N GLU A 123 -14.90 -17.72 -12.32
CA GLU A 123 -15.83 -17.67 -11.19
C GLU A 123 -15.60 -18.81 -10.19
N ASP A 124 -15.24 -20.01 -10.67
CA ASP A 124 -15.02 -21.19 -9.85
C ASP A 124 -13.77 -21.04 -8.95
N LEU A 125 -12.78 -20.27 -9.41
CA LEU A 125 -11.55 -19.96 -8.67
C LEU A 125 -11.61 -18.61 -7.92
N ARG A 126 -12.76 -17.93 -7.98
CA ARG A 126 -12.93 -16.58 -7.44
C ARG A 126 -12.81 -16.59 -5.92
N ARG A 127 -12.02 -15.64 -5.43
CA ARG A 127 -11.92 -15.30 -4.01
C ARG A 127 -12.61 -13.97 -3.75
N GLU A 128 -13.20 -13.84 -2.57
CA GLU A 128 -13.83 -12.60 -2.13
C GLU A 128 -12.80 -11.48 -2.00
N ILE A 129 -13.21 -10.27 -2.37
CA ILE A 129 -12.41 -9.05 -2.23
C ILE A 129 -13.06 -8.12 -1.20
N SER A 130 -12.26 -7.59 -0.28
CA SER A 130 -12.74 -6.56 0.66
C SER A 130 -12.64 -5.19 0.00
N MET A 131 -13.75 -4.46 -0.05
CA MET A 131 -13.77 -3.08 -0.54
C MET A 131 -13.47 -2.11 0.61
N VAL A 132 -12.66 -1.10 0.33
CA VAL A 132 -12.33 -0.02 1.27
C VAL A 132 -12.59 1.34 0.62
N PRO A 133 -13.02 2.36 1.39
CA PRO A 133 -13.19 3.71 0.87
C PRO A 133 -11.87 4.30 0.37
N ALA A 134 -11.91 5.03 -0.74
CA ALA A 134 -10.73 5.65 -1.35
C ALA A 134 -10.06 6.71 -0.45
N ASN A 135 -10.84 7.37 0.41
CA ASN A 135 -10.39 8.39 1.36
C ASN A 135 -9.92 7.82 2.71
N MET A 136 -9.88 6.48 2.85
CA MET A 136 -9.34 5.85 4.03
C MET A 136 -7.82 6.08 4.10
N LEU A 137 -7.28 6.31 5.29
CA LEU A 137 -5.82 6.40 5.47
C LEU A 137 -5.17 5.03 5.29
N SER A 138 -4.10 4.98 4.49
CA SER A 138 -3.41 3.74 4.09
C SER A 138 -2.89 2.92 5.26
N HIS A 139 -2.46 3.58 6.34
CA HIS A 139 -2.00 2.89 7.55
C HIS A 139 -3.11 2.11 8.28
N ASN A 140 -4.38 2.48 8.09
CA ASN A 140 -5.51 1.72 8.64
C ASN A 140 -5.79 0.46 7.81
N TYR A 141 -5.43 0.45 6.53
CA TYR A 141 -5.53 -0.73 5.68
C TYR A 141 -4.47 -1.78 6.04
N LEU A 142 -3.22 -1.37 6.32
CA LEU A 142 -2.13 -2.29 6.65
C LEU A 142 -2.25 -3.02 8.00
N LYS A 143 -3.16 -2.58 8.87
CA LYS A 143 -3.39 -3.18 10.21
C LYS A 143 -4.47 -4.25 10.23
N LYS A 144 -5.09 -4.54 9.08
CA LYS A 144 -6.23 -5.44 8.92
C LYS A 144 -5.78 -6.76 8.31
#